data_AF-A0A0J6SBY0-F1
#
_entry.id   AF-A0A0J6SBY0-F1
#
_cell.length_a   1.000
_cell.length_b   1.000
_cell.length_c   1.000
_cell.angle_alpha   90.00
_cell.angle_beta   90.00
_cell.angle_gamma   90.00
#
_symmetry.space_group_name_H-M   'P 1'
#
loop_
_entity.id
_entity.type
_entity.pdbx_description
1 polymer ?
#
loop_
_entity_poly.entity_id
_entity_poly.type
_entity_poly.pdbx_seq_one_letter_code
_entity_poly.pdbx_strand_id
1 'polypeptide(L)' 'MGGHEILNYFEHRRDGAWVCTRPVTLTTARESVAIRPGMRFDYGKKVGGIDLAEYLERLGSQFGS' A
#
# COMPACT_ATOMS: atom_id res chain seq x y z
N MET A 1 -1.42 10.12 11.40
CA MET A 1 -1.95 8.96 10.66
C MET A 1 -1.15 7.76 11.10
N GLY A 2 -1.77 6.85 11.85
CA GLY A 2 -1.09 5.65 12.32
C GLY A 2 -0.79 4.72 11.15
N GLY A 3 0.33 4.00 11.18
CA GLY A 3 0.70 3.03 10.13
C GLY A 3 -0.35 1.93 9.89
N HIS A 4 -1.36 1.79 10.75
CA HIS A 4 -2.43 0.81 10.60
C HIS A 4 -3.58 1.34 9.73
N GLU A 5 -3.79 2.66 9.70
CA GLU A 5 -4.91 3.25 8.96
C GLU A 5 -4.73 3.02 7.46
N ILE A 6 -3.48 3.07 6.97
CA ILE A 6 -3.19 2.85 5.55
C ILE A 6 -3.54 1.42 5.10
N LEU A 7 -3.32 0.40 5.95
CA LEU A 7 -3.64 -0.99 5.63
C LEU A 7 -5.14 -1.18 5.33
N ASN A 8 -6.02 -0.40 5.95
CA ASN A 8 -7.46 -0.48 5.72
C ASN A 8 -7.88 -0.06 4.29
N TYR A 9 -7.02 0.63 3.54
CA TYR A 9 -7.29 1.04 2.15
C TYR A 9 -6.85 -0.01 1.13
N PHE A 10 -6.18 -1.08 1.56
CA PHE A 10 -5.63 -2.11 0.68
C PHE A 10 -6.03 -3.52 1.14
N GLU A 11 -6.21 -4.41 0.17
CA GLU A 11 -6.43 -5.84 0.39
C GLU A 11 -5.19 -6.60 -0.09
N HIS A 12 -4.65 -7.47 0.76
CA HIS A 12 -3.60 -8.40 0.37
C HIS A 12 -4.21 -9.61 -0.33
N ARG A 13 -3.76 -9.87 -1.56
CA ARG A 13 -4.24 -10.96 -2.41
C ARG A 13 -3.36 -12.19 -2.23
N ARG A 14 -3.92 -13.38 -2.50
CA ARG A 14 -3.22 -14.67 -2.34
C ARG A 14 -2.00 -14.83 -3.25
N ASP A 15 -1.92 -14.07 -4.32
CA ASP A 15 -0.80 -14.03 -5.25
C ASP A 15 0.30 -13.02 -4.84
N GLY A 16 0.21 -12.46 -3.62
CA GLY A 16 1.22 -11.58 -3.04
C GLY A 16 1.08 -10.11 -3.44
N ALA A 17 0.04 -9.74 -4.20
CA ALA A 17 -0.20 -8.36 -4.60
C ALA A 17 -1.13 -7.65 -3.62
N TRP A 18 -0.98 -6.33 -3.54
CA TRP A 18 -1.86 -5.47 -2.79
C TRP A 18 -2.78 -4.72 -3.75
N VAL A 19 -4.09 -4.72 -3.47
CA VAL A 19 -5.08 -4.01 -4.28
C VAL A 19 -5.72 -2.92 -3.44
N CYS A 20 -5.73 -1.70 -3.96
CA CYS A 20 -6.43 -0.60 -3.33
C CYS A 20 -7.95 -0.86 -3.39
N THR A 21 -8.62 -0.86 -2.25
CA THR A 21 -10.08 -1.05 -2.15
C THR A 21 -10.83 0.25 -1.95
N ARG A 22 -10.15 1.30 -1.44
CA ARG A 22 -10.73 2.61 -1.16
C ARG A 22 -9.78 3.73 -1.61
N PRO A 23 -10.32 4.83 -2.21
CA PRO A 23 -9.48 5.90 -2.72
C PRO A 23 -8.65 6.51 -1.59
N VAL A 24 -7.36 6.73 -1.84
CA VAL A 24 -6.43 7.31 -0.86
C VAL A 24 -5.36 8.12 -1.58
N THR A 25 -4.98 9.26 -1.00
CA THR A 25 -3.82 10.01 -1.47
C THR A 25 -2.62 9.63 -0.61
N LEU A 26 -1.61 9.04 -1.26
CA LEU A 26 -0.36 8.64 -0.63
C LEU A 26 0.65 9.77 -0.78
N THR A 27 0.92 10.47 0.31
CA THR A 27 1.98 11.49 0.34
C THR A 27 3.31 10.82 0.66
N THR A 28 4.18 10.74 -0.34
CA THR A 28 5.57 10.30 -0.20
C THR A 28 6.48 11.49 0.07
N ALA A 29 7.76 11.24 0.34
CA ALA A 29 8.76 12.30 0.50
C ALA A 29 9.01 13.10 -0.79
N ARG A 30 8.62 12.58 -1.96
CA ARG A 30 8.84 13.22 -3.27
C ARG A 30 7.57 13.83 -3.86
N GLU A 31 6.44 13.18 -3.66
CA GLU A 31 5.18 13.53 -4.32
C GLU A 31 3.95 12.96 -3.60
N SER A 32 2.79 13.57 -3.84
CA SER A 32 1.50 13.01 -3.46
C SER A 32 0.88 12.26 -4.64
N VAL A 33 0.66 10.96 -4.46
CA VAL A 33 0.08 10.08 -5.49
C VAL A 33 -1.37 9.77 -5.13
N ALA A 34 -2.29 10.08 -6.02
CA ALA A 34 -3.68 9.66 -5.88
C ALA A 34 -3.82 8.19 -6.28
N ILE A 35 -4.15 7.33 -5.33
CA ILE A 35 -4.41 5.91 -5.56
C ILE A 35 -5.91 5.66 -5.60
N ARG A 36 -6.35 5.01 -6.69
CA ARG A 36 -7.76 4.72 -6.95
C ARG A 36 -8.09 3.27 -6.61
N PRO A 37 -9.35 2.98 -6.22
CA PRO A 37 -9.81 1.62 -6.06
C PRO A 37 -9.57 0.77 -7.31
N GLY A 38 -9.18 -0.48 -7.11
CA GLY A 38 -8.84 -1.43 -8.16
C GLY A 38 -7.39 -1.34 -8.67
N MET A 39 -6.63 -0.30 -8.29
CA MET A 39 -5.20 -0.27 -8.59
C MET A 39 -4.46 -1.39 -7.85
N ARG A 40 -3.62 -2.11 -8.59
CA ARG A 40 -2.85 -3.25 -8.11
C ARG A 40 -1.37 -2.90 -7.99
N PHE A 41 -0.76 -3.32 -6.89
CA PHE A 41 0.64 -3.13 -6.57
C PHE A 41 1.29 -4.49 -6.34
N ASP A 42 2.21 -4.83 -7.22
CA ASP A 42 3.04 -6.04 -7.12
C ASP A 42 4.37 -5.70 -6.44
N TYR A 43 4.94 -6.67 -5.74
CA TYR A 43 6.29 -6.57 -5.20
C TYR A 43 7.33 -6.20 -6.26
N GLY A 44 8.28 -5.36 -5.87
CA GLY A 44 9.34 -4.82 -6.71
C GLY A 44 8.95 -3.61 -7.54
N LYS A 45 7.65 -3.27 -7.65
CA LYS A 45 7.18 -2.11 -8.41
C LYS A 45 7.10 -0.87 -7.54
N LYS A 46 7.67 0.23 -8.03
CA LYS A 46 7.74 1.50 -7.31
C LYS A 46 6.62 2.47 -7.72
N VAL A 47 6.04 3.13 -6.74
CA VAL A 47 5.06 4.21 -6.87
C VAL A 47 5.57 5.39 -6.06
N GLY A 48 5.77 6.56 -6.70
CA GLY A 48 6.41 7.71 -6.03
C GLY A 48 7.81 7.39 -5.47
N GLY A 49 8.50 6.41 -6.05
CA GLY A 49 9.81 5.93 -5.59
C GLY A 49 9.80 4.89 -4.47
N ILE A 50 8.62 4.50 -3.94
CA ILE A 50 8.46 3.52 -2.87
C ILE A 50 7.87 2.23 -3.42
N ASP A 51 8.40 1.07 -3.01
CA ASP A 51 7.71 -0.20 -3.21
C ASP A 51 6.54 -0.30 -2.22
N LEU A 52 5.34 -0.03 -2.72
CA LEU A 52 4.16 0.04 -1.88
C LEU A 52 3.75 -1.33 -1.34
N ALA A 53 3.94 -2.39 -2.12
CA ALA A 53 3.63 -3.75 -1.69
C ALA A 53 4.55 -4.19 -0.54
N GLU A 54 5.86 -3.95 -0.67
CA GLU A 54 6.83 -4.22 0.40
C GLU A 54 6.52 -3.40 1.67
N TYR A 55 6.18 -2.12 1.50
CA TYR A 55 5.85 -1.25 2.62
C TYR A 55 4.61 -1.72 3.39
N LEU A 56 3.53 -2.06 2.68
CA LEU A 56 2.29 -2.55 3.30
C LEU A 56 2.51 -3.90 3.99
N GLU A 57 3.30 -4.80 3.40
CA GLU A 57 3.61 -6.08 4.05
C GLU A 57 4.40 -5.89 5.36
N ARG A 58 5.43 -5.04 5.35
CA ARG A 58 6.22 -4.77 6.57
C ARG A 58 5.35 -4.18 7.69
N LEU A 59 4.40 -3.32 7.33
CA LEU A 59 3.42 -2.81 8.28
C LEU A 59 2.52 -3.94 8.78
N GLY A 60 1.92 -4.74 7.90
CA GLY A 60 1.04 -5.85 8.28
C GLY A 60 1.74 -6.88 9.17
N SER A 61 3.00 -7.23 8.86
CA SER A 61 3.81 -8.16 9.64
C SER A 61 4.16 -7.63 11.03
N GLN A 62 4.19 -6.31 11.25
CA GLN A 62 4.45 -5.72 12.56
C GLN A 62 3.23 -5.78 13.49
N PHE A 63 2.02 -5.93 12.93
CA PHE A 63 0.76 -5.99 13.69
C PHE A 63 0.09 -7.37 13.69
N GLY A 64 0.60 -8.32 12.91
CA GLY A 64 0.21 -9.73 12.95
C GLY A 64 1.07 -10.54 13.92
N SER A 65 0.68 -10.57 15.20
CA SER A 65 1.09 -11.59 16.19
C SER A 65 -0.06 -11.85 17.15
#